data_AF-A0A3D1XMV8-F1
#
_entry.id   AF-A0A3D1XMV8-F1
#
_cell.length_a   1.000
_cell.length_b   1.000
_cell.length_c   1.000
_cell.angle_alpha   90.00
_cell.angle_beta   90.00
_cell.angle_gamma   90.00
#
_symmetry.space_group_name_H-M   'P 1'
#
loop_
_entity.id
_entity.type
_entity.pdbx_description
1 polymer ?
#
loop_
_entity_poly.entity_id
_entity_poly.type
_entity_poly.pdbx_seq_one_letter_code
_entity_poly.pdbx_strand_id
1 'polypeptide(L)'
;DLAVNNLSLHHFTWDNAVAIIKAIYKSARLGFLINDLHRSRIAHAVIFLLTRIFTRNRLTRYDAPVSVMNAFTPSEFCELAMQAEITPFEIHRHFPYRIAFLGKKK
;
A
#
# COMPACT_ATOMS: atom_id res chain seq x y z
N ASP A 1 21.69 0.72 0.68
CA ASP A 1 20.68 -0.20 0.10
C ASP A 1 19.31 0.06 0.73
N LEU A 2 18.29 0.21 -0.12
CA LEU A 2 16.90 0.51 0.23
C LEU A 2 16.02 -0.65 -0.23
N ALA A 3 15.08 -1.11 0.60
CA ALA A 3 14.05 -2.06 0.16
C ALA A 3 12.82 -1.31 -0.38
N VAL A 4 12.24 -1.80 -1.47
CA VAL A 4 11.02 -1.21 -2.05
C VAL A 4 9.93 -2.26 -2.16
N ASN A 5 8.75 -1.97 -1.62
CA ASN A 5 7.53 -2.72 -1.89
C ASN A 5 6.60 -1.81 -2.71
N ASN A 6 6.21 -2.26 -3.90
CA ASN A 6 5.45 -1.43 -4.83
C ASN A 6 4.20 -2.17 -5.29
N LEU A 7 3.02 -1.59 -5.01
CA LEU A 7 1.71 -2.12 -5.40
C LEU A 7 1.48 -3.57 -5.01
N SER A 8 1.92 -3.95 -3.82
CA SER A 8 1.91 -5.35 -3.40
C SER A 8 1.37 -5.55 -1.98
N LEU A 9 1.62 -4.63 -1.05
CA LEU A 9 1.24 -4.81 0.35
C LEU A 9 -0.28 -5.03 0.53
N HIS A 10 -1.11 -4.36 -0.28
CA HIS A 10 -2.57 -4.53 -0.27
C HIS A 10 -3.09 -5.94 -0.64
N HIS A 11 -2.24 -6.85 -1.11
CA HIS A 11 -2.64 -8.24 -1.33
C HIS A 11 -2.53 -9.11 -0.07
N PHE A 12 -1.87 -8.62 0.97
CA PHE A 12 -1.59 -9.38 2.17
C PHE A 12 -2.57 -9.06 3.29
N THR A 13 -2.86 -10.07 4.11
CA THR A 13 -3.57 -9.86 5.37
C THR A 13 -2.77 -8.93 6.29
N TRP A 14 -3.44 -8.36 7.28
CA TRP A 14 -2.82 -7.47 8.25
C TRP A 14 -1.53 -8.06 8.87
N ASP A 15 -1.60 -9.28 9.40
CA ASP A 15 -0.45 -9.91 10.05
C ASP A 15 0.70 -10.18 9.07
N ASN A 16 0.38 -10.56 7.83
CA ASN A 16 1.38 -10.73 6.78
C ASN A 16 2.00 -9.39 6.36
N ALA A 17 1.21 -8.31 6.30
CA ALA A 17 1.71 -6.98 6.01
C ALA A 17 2.70 -6.52 7.10
N VAL A 18 2.36 -6.71 8.38
CA VAL A 18 3.28 -6.45 9.51
C VAL A 18 4.57 -7.26 9.38
N ALA A 19 4.44 -8.57 9.09
CA ALA A 19 5.60 -9.45 8.92
C ALA A 19 6.51 -9.00 7.75
N ILE A 20 5.91 -8.63 6.62
CA ILE A 20 6.63 -8.11 5.45
C ILE A 20 7.34 -6.80 5.80
N ILE A 21 6.67 -5.86 6.46
CA ILE A 21 7.27 -4.58 6.89
C ILE A 21 8.48 -4.83 7.79
N LYS A 22 8.34 -5.70 8.80
CA LYS A 22 9.47 -6.08 9.69
C LYS A 22 10.62 -6.71 8.90
N ALA A 23 10.31 -7.63 7.97
CA ALA A 23 11.31 -8.32 7.17
C ALA A 23 12.08 -7.38 6.24
N ILE A 24 11.40 -6.51 5.49
CA ILE A 24 12.06 -5.57 4.57
C ILE A 24 12.85 -4.51 5.35
N TYR A 25 12.34 -4.06 6.50
CA TYR A 25 13.07 -3.12 7.34
C TYR A 25 14.34 -3.77 7.88
N LYS A 26 14.28 -5.01 8.39
CA LYS A 26 15.45 -5.74 8.88
C LYS A 26 16.51 -5.91 7.79
N SER A 27 16.12 -6.30 6.59
CA SER A 27 17.04 -6.62 5.49
C SER A 27 17.70 -5.41 4.83
N ALA A 28 17.06 -4.24 4.84
CA ALA A 28 17.62 -3.06 4.19
C ALA A 28 18.64 -2.30 5.07
N ARG A 29 19.63 -1.65 4.45
CA ARG A 29 20.63 -0.84 5.17
C ARG A 29 20.13 0.55 5.53
N LEU A 30 19.44 1.22 4.61
CA LEU A 30 18.94 2.59 4.77
C LEU A 30 17.49 2.65 5.26
N GLY A 31 16.73 1.57 5.07
CA GLY A 31 15.30 1.51 5.37
C GLY A 31 14.47 1.04 4.16
N PHE A 32 13.20 1.41 4.12
CA PHE A 32 12.30 1.00 3.04
C PHE A 32 11.41 2.13 2.52
N LEU A 33 10.87 1.92 1.32
CA LEU A 33 9.75 2.65 0.74
C LEU A 33 8.65 1.65 0.35
N ILE A 34 7.46 1.82 0.91
CA ILE A 34 6.24 1.16 0.44
C ILE A 34 5.43 2.17 -0.35
N ASN A 35 5.24 1.92 -1.64
CA ASN A 35 4.32 2.68 -2.49
C ASN A 35 3.09 1.83 -2.78
N ASP A 36 1.93 2.24 -2.27
CA ASP A 36 0.70 1.47 -2.44
C ASP A 36 -0.54 2.33 -2.70
N LEU A 37 -1.67 1.69 -2.95
CA LEU A 37 -2.99 2.28 -3.05
C LEU A 37 -3.44 2.85 -1.70
N HIS A 38 -4.23 3.91 -1.78
CA HIS A 38 -5.01 4.43 -0.67
C HIS A 38 -6.46 3.96 -0.82
N ARG A 39 -6.95 3.18 0.15
CA ARG A 39 -8.35 2.75 0.15
C ARG A 39 -9.29 3.94 0.29
N SER A 40 -10.18 4.10 -0.70
CA SER A 40 -11.21 5.13 -0.69
C SER A 40 -12.43 4.68 -1.49
N ARG A 41 -13.62 4.99 -0.96
CA ARG A 41 -14.90 4.74 -1.63
C ARG A 41 -15.01 5.51 -2.95
N ILE A 42 -14.42 6.71 -3.02
CA ILE A 42 -14.40 7.52 -4.24
C ILE A 42 -13.48 6.86 -5.28
N ALA A 43 -12.26 6.47 -4.87
CA ALA A 43 -11.34 5.77 -5.76
C ALA A 43 -11.94 4.46 -6.29
N HIS A 44 -12.67 3.72 -5.45
CA HIS A 44 -13.37 2.50 -5.84
C HIS A 44 -14.44 2.77 -6.91
N ALA A 45 -15.31 3.76 -6.69
CA ALA A 45 -16.35 4.11 -7.66
C ALA A 45 -15.75 4.57 -9.00
N VAL A 46 -14.71 5.40 -8.96
CA VAL A 46 -14.01 5.88 -10.15
C VAL A 46 -13.36 4.72 -10.90
N ILE A 47 -12.58 3.87 -10.24
CA ILE A 47 -11.91 2.76 -10.93
C ILE A 47 -12.90 1.73 -11.47
N PHE A 48 -14.01 1.51 -10.75
CA PHE A 48 -15.11 0.68 -11.24
C PHE A 48 -15.61 1.25 -12.58
N LEU A 49 -16.00 2.53 -12.64
CA LEU A 49 -16.48 3.16 -13.87
C LEU A 49 -15.44 3.13 -14.99
N LEU A 50 -14.21 3.60 -14.72
CA LEU A 50 -13.13 3.67 -15.70
C LEU A 50 -12.83 2.31 -16.34
N THR A 51 -12.78 1.24 -15.56
CA THR A 51 -12.49 -0.09 -16.09
C THR A 51 -13.62 -0.66 -16.95
N ARG A 52 -14.88 -0.21 -16.80
CA ARG A 52 -15.98 -0.62 -17.71
C ARG A 52 -15.98 0.18 -19.00
N ILE A 53 -15.60 1.47 -18.94
CA ILE A 53 -15.52 2.36 -20.10
C ILE A 53 -14.31 2.02 -20.98
N PHE A 54 -13.12 1.89 -20.39
CA PHE A 54 -11.87 1.90 -21.14
C PHE A 54 -11.28 0.52 -21.43
N THR A 55 -11.74 -0.55 -20.79
CA THR A 55 -11.26 -1.91 -21.09
C THR A 55 -12.40 -2.90 -21.17
N ARG A 56 -12.23 -3.93 -22.01
CA ARG A 56 -13.11 -5.12 -22.07
C ARG A 56 -12.52 -6.31 -21.32
N ASN A 57 -11.29 -6.19 -20.78
CA ASN A 57 -10.64 -7.27 -20.05
C ASN A 57 -11.43 -7.59 -18.77
N ARG A 58 -11.89 -8.84 -18.69
CA ARG A 58 -12.70 -9.33 -17.58
C ARG A 58 -11.94 -9.25 -16.26
N LEU A 59 -10.68 -9.69 -16.24
CA LEU A 59 -9.84 -9.68 -15.03
C LEU A 59 -9.67 -8.27 -14.49
N THR A 60 -9.27 -7.31 -15.33
CA THR A 60 -9.06 -5.92 -14.89
C THR A 60 -10.34 -5.28 -14.33
N ARG A 61 -11.51 -5.57 -14.91
CA ARG A 61 -12.80 -5.06 -14.42
C ARG A 61 -13.14 -5.59 -13.02
N TYR A 62 -12.79 -6.83 -12.71
CA TYR A 62 -13.07 -7.38 -11.38
C TYR A 62 -11.98 -7.03 -10.37
N ASP A 63 -10.73 -7.14 -10.78
CA ASP A 63 -9.59 -7.07 -9.86
C ASP A 63 -9.21 -5.65 -9.45
N ALA A 64 -9.36 -4.65 -10.34
CA ALA A 64 -8.97 -3.28 -10.01
C ALA A 64 -9.82 -2.66 -8.89
N PRO A 65 -11.16 -2.79 -8.87
CA PRO A 65 -11.96 -2.35 -7.72
C PRO A 65 -11.62 -3.09 -6.42
N VAL A 66 -11.41 -4.42 -6.50
CA VAL A 66 -11.02 -5.24 -5.34
C VAL A 66 -9.68 -4.79 -4.78
N SER A 67 -8.71 -4.49 -5.64
CA SER A 67 -7.40 -3.97 -5.24
C SER A 67 -7.51 -2.67 -4.44
N VAL A 68 -8.39 -1.74 -4.85
CA VAL A 68 -8.64 -0.50 -4.09
C VAL A 68 -9.27 -0.78 -2.74
N MET A 69 -10.16 -1.77 -2.63
CA MET A 69 -10.82 -2.11 -1.37
C MET A 69 -9.95 -2.90 -0.41
N ASN A 70 -8.96 -3.64 -0.92
CA ASN A 70 -7.99 -4.35 -0.07
C ASN A 70 -6.83 -3.46 0.38
N ALA A 71 -6.65 -2.28 -0.25
CA ALA A 71 -5.66 -1.31 0.17
C ALA A 71 -5.88 -0.86 1.62
N PHE A 72 -4.84 -0.28 2.23
CA PHE A 72 -4.91 0.28 3.57
C PHE A 72 -5.19 1.80 3.51
N THR A 73 -5.75 2.34 4.59
CA THR A 73 -5.89 3.78 4.82
C THR A 73 -4.62 4.35 5.43
N PRO A 74 -4.41 5.69 5.41
CA PRO A 74 -3.26 6.30 6.07
C PRO A 74 -3.17 5.98 7.56
N SER A 75 -4.32 5.90 8.25
CA SER A 75 -4.35 5.54 9.67
C SER A 75 -3.95 4.08 9.90
N GLU A 76 -4.41 3.17 9.04
CA GLU A 76 -3.98 1.77 9.09
C GLU A 76 -2.49 1.62 8.81
N PHE A 77 -1.91 2.43 7.91
CA PHE A 77 -0.45 2.46 7.73
C PHE A 77 0.28 2.93 9.00
N CYS A 78 -0.25 3.88 9.76
CA CYS A 78 0.31 4.27 11.06
C CYS A 78 0.27 3.09 12.05
N GLU A 79 -0.87 2.39 12.12
CA GLU A 79 -1.05 1.23 13.00
C GLU A 79 -0.13 0.06 12.62
N LEU A 80 -0.01 -0.24 11.32
CA LEU A 80 0.95 -1.21 10.78
C LEU A 80 2.38 -0.83 11.16
N ALA A 81 2.76 0.46 11.06
CA ALA A 81 4.09 0.93 11.45
C ALA A 81 4.37 0.72 12.95
N MET A 82 3.39 1.03 13.80
CA MET A 82 3.47 0.84 15.24
C MET A 82 3.61 -0.65 15.61
N GLN A 83 2.78 -1.51 15.03
CA GLN A 83 2.83 -2.97 15.29
C GLN A 83 4.09 -3.61 14.69
N ALA A 84 4.61 -3.04 13.59
CA ALA A 84 5.88 -3.42 13.00
C ALA A 84 7.10 -2.85 13.76
N GLU A 85 6.89 -2.07 14.83
CA GLU A 85 7.94 -1.41 15.63
C GLU A 85 8.89 -0.52 14.80
N ILE A 86 8.35 0.12 13.75
CA ILE A 86 9.14 0.98 12.87
C ILE A 86 9.23 2.38 13.49
N THR A 87 10.43 2.80 13.86
CA THR A 87 10.72 4.17 14.29
C THR A 87 12.11 4.61 13.80
N PRO A 88 12.26 5.83 13.23
CA PRO A 88 11.21 6.75 12.78
C PRO A 88 10.54 6.30 11.47
N PHE A 89 9.31 6.80 11.23
CA PHE A 89 8.59 6.58 9.97
C PHE A 89 7.85 7.82 9.48
N GLU A 90 7.53 7.83 8.18
CA GLU A 90 6.75 8.88 7.52
C GLU A 90 5.69 8.26 6.60
N ILE A 91 4.50 8.86 6.56
CA ILE A 91 3.39 8.45 5.67
C ILE A 91 2.93 9.66 4.89
N HIS A 92 3.04 9.59 3.57
CA HIS A 92 2.66 10.65 2.65
C HIS A 92 1.54 10.18 1.73
N ARG A 93 0.59 11.08 1.46
CA ARG A 93 -0.47 10.85 0.47
C ARG A 93 -0.09 11.53 -0.83
N HIS A 94 -0.17 10.80 -1.93
CA HIS A 94 0.08 11.33 -3.26
C HIS A 94 -1.13 11.16 -4.17
N PHE A 95 -1.33 12.14 -5.05
CA PHE A 95 -2.38 12.06 -6.05
C PHE A 95 -1.95 11.12 -7.21
N PRO A 96 -2.85 10.27 -7.74
CA PRO A 96 -4.20 9.95 -7.25
C PRO A 96 -4.22 8.73 -6.32
N TYR A 97 -4.72 8.89 -5.09
CA TYR A 97 -4.95 7.81 -4.14
C TYR A 97 -3.76 6.84 -3.97
N ARG A 98 -2.58 7.40 -3.77
CA ARG A 98 -1.35 6.67 -3.44
C ARG A 98 -0.88 6.99 -2.02
N ILE A 99 -0.23 6.03 -1.41
CA ILE A 99 0.50 6.17 -0.14
C ILE A 99 1.97 5.89 -0.41
N ALA A 100 2.83 6.75 0.12
CA ALA A 100 4.25 6.48 0.32
C ALA A 100 4.51 6.33 1.82
N PHE A 101 4.86 5.13 2.25
CA PHE A 101 5.22 4.81 3.63
C PHE A 101 6.73 4.53 3.71
N LEU A 102 7.46 5.35 4.46
CA LEU A 102 8.91 5.30 4.60
C LEU A 102 9.28 4.91 6.02
N GLY A 103 10.13 3.90 6.16
CA GLY A 103 10.83 3.60 7.42
C GLY A 103 12.32 3.88 7.23
N LYS A 104 12.93 4.71 8.09
CA LYS A 104 14.35 5.12 7.96
C LYS A 104 15.18 4.47 9.05
N LYS A 105 16.33 3.91 8.69
CA LYS A 105 17.37 3.53 9.66
C LYS A 105 18.30 4.72 9.89
N LYS A 106 18.78 4.84 11.13
CA LYS A 106 19.89 5.74 11.45
C LYS A 106 21.21 5.18 10.94
#